data_AF-A0A2A2JBP0-F1
#
_entry.id   AF-A0A2A2JBP0-F1
#
_cell.length_a   1.000
_cell.length_b   1.000
_cell.length_c   1.000
_cell.angle_alpha   90.00
_cell.angle_beta   90.00
_cell.angle_gamma   90.00
#
_symmetry.space_group_name_H-M   'P 1'
#
loop_
_entity.id
_entity.type
_entity.pdbx_description
1 polymer ?
#
loop_
_entity_poly.entity_id
_entity_poly.type
_entity_poly.pdbx_seq_one_letter_code
_entity_poly.pdbx_strand_id
1 'polypeptide(L)'
;MNKPALTVHEWQDQLSRLRECSDQVEAEHNAQILLAEILLRIRSSDNSIKGFIEVYSEMASKKQAYDKRWFPSSDEKTAADTAVGRFKERQQILNNEHLLPLSTSLSSFEGAFATTSICDTSNGILIIETIKEFTKLIQDLRDYTEKHSDRIVDEHIKEVEMLKGRMTSLKEDLENIEFKAHEQQEEAHKQAEEETRRKAEEAIRQAKSSYSLRGSEIPFNSIETFPLPEETSSNPTNSSTSSSNINSNGIYSMKTKDLIDAEFEMSSSQ
;
A
#
# COMPACT_ATOMS: atom_id res chain seq x y z
N MET A 1 20.06 -45.01 13.32
CA MET A 1 20.89 -43.78 13.42
C MET A 1 20.10 -42.78 14.24
N ASN A 2 20.62 -42.37 15.40
CA ASN A 2 19.99 -41.36 16.26
C ASN A 2 20.34 -39.97 15.69
N LYS A 3 19.35 -39.13 15.41
CA LYS A 3 19.61 -37.69 15.18
C LYS A 3 20.21 -37.12 16.47
N PRO A 4 21.36 -36.41 16.43
CA PRO A 4 21.87 -35.77 17.63
C PRO A 4 20.83 -34.73 18.10
N ALA A 5 20.44 -34.81 19.37
CA ALA A 5 19.60 -33.80 19.98
C ALA A 5 20.40 -32.50 20.07
N LEU A 6 19.81 -31.39 19.58
CA LEU A 6 20.40 -30.05 19.69
C LEU A 6 20.73 -29.75 21.15
N THR A 7 21.90 -29.17 21.38
CA THR A 7 22.34 -28.66 22.67
C THR A 7 21.47 -27.47 23.10
N VAL A 8 21.43 -27.16 24.39
CA VAL A 8 20.69 -26.01 24.94
C VAL A 8 21.10 -24.69 24.25
N HIS A 9 22.38 -24.56 23.90
CA HIS A 9 22.89 -23.37 23.23
C HIS A 9 22.40 -23.26 21.78
N GLU A 10 22.35 -24.39 21.04
CA GLU A 10 21.79 -24.43 19.68
C GLU A 10 20.27 -24.16 19.69
N TRP A 11 19.55 -24.63 20.71
CA TRP A 11 18.14 -24.29 20.90
C TRP A 11 17.94 -22.80 21.20
N GLN A 12 18.77 -22.20 22.04
CA GLN A 12 18.71 -20.76 22.32
C GLN A 12 19.03 -19.93 21.09
N ASP A 13 20.03 -20.32 20.30
CA ASP A 13 20.37 -19.65 19.04
C ASP A 13 19.22 -19.76 18.02
N GLN A 14 18.61 -20.94 17.86
CA GLN A 14 17.45 -21.13 17.00
C GLN A 14 16.23 -20.30 17.46
N LEU A 15 15.97 -20.23 18.76
CA LEU A 15 14.88 -19.40 19.30
C LEU A 15 15.14 -17.90 19.10
N SER A 16 16.38 -17.44 19.26
CA SER A 16 16.76 -16.05 18.99
C SER A 16 16.55 -15.71 17.52
N ARG A 17 17.03 -16.55 16.60
CA ARG A 17 16.81 -16.37 15.15
C ARG A 17 15.33 -16.41 14.76
N LEU A 18 14.53 -17.26 15.41
CA LEU A 18 13.10 -17.34 15.15
C LEU A 18 12.36 -16.08 15.64
N ARG A 19 12.77 -15.50 16.78
CA ARG A 19 12.24 -14.21 17.23
C ARG A 19 12.61 -13.08 16.28
N GLU A 20 13.88 -12.99 15.90
CA GLU A 20 14.35 -11.99 14.93
C GLU A 20 13.59 -12.08 13.61
N CYS A 21 13.35 -13.30 13.10
CA CYS A 21 12.52 -13.54 11.92
C CYS A 21 11.06 -13.10 12.13
N SER A 22 10.46 -13.40 13.29
CA SER A 22 9.10 -12.97 13.63
C SER A 22 8.98 -11.44 13.68
N ASP A 23 9.93 -10.77 14.35
CA ASP A 23 9.96 -9.31 14.48
C ASP A 23 10.12 -8.65 13.10
N GLN A 24 10.91 -9.24 12.21
CA GLN A 24 11.10 -8.76 10.86
C GLN A 24 9.83 -8.90 9.99
N VAL A 25 9.12 -10.03 10.09
CA VAL A 25 7.83 -10.22 9.38
C VAL A 25 6.79 -9.22 9.88
N GLU A 26 6.73 -8.97 11.18
CA GLU A 26 5.82 -7.97 11.75
C GLU A 26 6.16 -6.55 11.26
N ALA A 27 7.44 -6.18 11.22
CA ALA A 27 7.88 -4.89 10.71
C ALA A 27 7.52 -4.69 9.23
N GLU A 28 7.73 -5.72 8.40
CA GLU A 28 7.37 -5.70 6.98
C GLU A 28 5.86 -5.58 6.77
N HIS A 29 5.05 -6.29 7.56
CA HIS A 29 3.60 -6.19 7.53
C HIS A 29 3.11 -4.78 7.90
N ASN A 30 3.66 -4.20 8.97
CA ASN A 30 3.31 -2.85 9.39
C ASN A 30 3.68 -1.79 8.34
N ALA A 31 4.84 -1.94 7.67
CA ALA A 31 5.24 -1.06 6.58
C ALA A 31 4.26 -1.14 5.39
N GLN A 32 3.77 -2.34 5.06
CA GLN A 32 2.78 -2.53 4.00
C GLN A 32 1.43 -1.87 4.31
N ILE A 33 0.96 -1.95 5.57
CA ILE A 33 -0.26 -1.25 6.01
C ILE A 33 -0.11 0.26 5.82
N LEU A 34 0.99 0.83 6.31
CA LEU A 34 1.27 2.26 6.18
C LEU A 34 1.34 2.70 4.71
N LEU A 35 1.95 1.89 3.85
CA LEU A 35 2.00 2.16 2.42
C LEU A 35 0.59 2.16 1.81
N ALA A 36 -0.25 1.17 2.12
CA ALA A 36 -1.61 1.10 1.63
C ALA A 36 -2.44 2.33 2.04
N GLU A 37 -2.31 2.78 3.29
CA GLU A 37 -2.96 3.99 3.78
C GLU A 37 -2.51 5.25 3.02
N ILE A 38 -1.20 5.40 2.76
CA ILE A 38 -0.67 6.53 2.00
C ILE A 38 -1.22 6.52 0.57
N LEU A 39 -1.19 5.37 -0.10
CA LEU A 39 -1.68 5.23 -1.47
C LEU A 39 -3.17 5.54 -1.58
N LEU A 40 -3.97 5.09 -0.62
CA LEU A 40 -5.40 5.42 -0.54
C LEU A 40 -5.62 6.94 -0.41
N ARG A 41 -4.84 7.62 0.45
CA ARG A 41 -4.89 9.08 0.61
C ARG A 41 -4.48 9.82 -0.66
N ILE A 42 -3.44 9.33 -1.35
CA ILE A 42 -3.01 9.89 -2.63
C ILE A 42 -4.12 9.76 -3.66
N ARG A 43 -4.70 8.57 -3.83
CA ARG A 43 -5.80 8.33 -4.79
C ARG A 43 -7.02 9.21 -4.51
N SER A 44 -7.40 9.34 -3.24
CA SER A 44 -8.57 10.13 -2.82
C SER A 44 -8.35 11.66 -2.81
N SER A 45 -7.13 12.15 -3.04
CA SER A 45 -6.82 13.59 -2.95
C SER A 45 -7.36 14.44 -4.09
N ASP A 46 -7.83 13.84 -5.20
CA ASP A 46 -8.23 14.57 -6.41
C ASP A 46 -9.35 15.58 -6.15
N ASN A 47 -10.38 15.17 -5.42
CA ASN A 47 -11.49 16.06 -5.08
C ASN A 47 -11.04 17.22 -4.19
N SER A 48 -10.05 16.96 -3.33
CA SER A 48 -9.52 17.98 -2.44
C SER A 48 -8.74 19.05 -3.21
N ILE A 49 -7.77 18.61 -4.01
CA ILE A 49 -6.92 19.45 -4.86
C ILE A 49 -7.78 20.21 -5.87
N LYS A 50 -8.73 19.54 -6.53
CA LYS A 50 -9.67 20.19 -7.46
C LYS A 50 -10.48 21.29 -6.77
N GLY A 51 -11.12 20.98 -5.65
CA GLY A 51 -11.91 21.98 -4.91
C GLY A 51 -11.05 23.15 -4.39
N PHE A 52 -9.79 22.89 -4.02
CA PHE A 52 -8.85 23.95 -3.65
C PHE A 52 -8.55 24.89 -4.83
N ILE A 53 -8.25 24.34 -6.01
CA ILE A 53 -7.97 25.11 -7.23
C ILE A 53 -9.21 25.91 -7.69
N GLU A 54 -10.39 25.32 -7.60
CA GLU A 54 -11.66 26.00 -7.94
C GLU A 54 -11.91 27.22 -7.04
N VAL A 55 -11.76 27.06 -5.72
CA VAL A 55 -11.95 28.17 -4.77
C VAL A 55 -10.88 29.24 -4.94
N TYR A 56 -9.62 28.86 -5.21
CA TYR A 56 -8.56 29.81 -5.57
C TYR A 56 -8.93 30.62 -6.81
N SER A 57 -9.44 29.96 -7.86
CA SER A 57 -9.84 30.60 -9.12
C SER A 57 -11.06 31.52 -8.95
N GLU A 58 -12.02 31.14 -8.10
CA GLU A 58 -13.15 31.99 -7.73
C GLU A 58 -12.66 33.25 -7.00
N MET A 59 -11.85 33.08 -5.95
CA MET A 59 -11.26 34.18 -5.18
C MET A 59 -10.49 35.14 -6.09
N ALA A 60 -9.67 34.59 -7.01
CA ALA A 60 -8.93 35.34 -8.00
C ALA A 60 -9.82 36.25 -8.84
N SER A 61 -10.87 35.66 -9.40
CA SER A 61 -11.78 36.34 -10.31
C SER A 61 -12.53 37.46 -9.59
N LYS A 62 -12.96 37.22 -8.34
CA LYS A 62 -13.67 38.22 -7.52
C LYS A 62 -12.75 39.36 -7.10
N LYS A 63 -11.52 39.08 -6.64
CA LYS A 63 -10.52 40.13 -6.32
C LYS A 63 -10.20 40.98 -7.53
N GLN A 64 -9.94 40.35 -8.68
CA GLN A 64 -9.57 41.09 -9.90
C GLN A 64 -10.72 41.98 -10.40
N ALA A 65 -11.96 41.52 -10.31
CA ALA A 65 -13.14 42.33 -10.67
C ALA A 65 -13.31 43.54 -9.74
N TYR A 66 -13.04 43.37 -8.45
CA TYR A 66 -13.04 44.44 -7.46
C TYR A 66 -11.94 45.49 -7.73
N ASP A 67 -10.69 45.04 -7.95
CA ASP A 67 -9.53 45.93 -8.13
C ASP A 67 -9.56 46.72 -9.46
N LYS A 68 -10.23 46.20 -10.49
CA LYS A 68 -10.37 46.88 -11.79
C LYS A 68 -11.33 48.08 -11.75
N ARG A 69 -12.18 48.21 -10.72
CA ARG A 69 -13.18 49.29 -10.64
C ARG A 69 -12.66 50.47 -9.82
N TRP A 70 -12.81 51.67 -10.39
CA TRP A 70 -12.52 52.92 -9.69
C TRP A 70 -13.47 53.17 -8.51
N PHE A 71 -14.72 52.69 -8.62
CA PHE A 71 -15.74 52.76 -7.58
C PHE A 71 -16.44 51.39 -7.46
N PRO A 72 -15.89 50.44 -6.69
CA PRO A 72 -16.52 49.14 -6.49
C PRO A 72 -17.78 49.28 -5.64
N SER A 73 -18.80 48.46 -5.93
CA SER A 73 -20.03 48.46 -5.14
C SER A 73 -19.84 47.74 -3.79
N SER A 74 -20.71 48.00 -2.83
CA SER A 74 -20.73 47.28 -1.54
C SER A 74 -20.90 45.76 -1.74
N ASP A 75 -21.70 45.36 -2.73
CA ASP A 75 -21.96 43.95 -3.04
C ASP A 75 -20.71 43.26 -3.62
N GLU A 76 -19.95 43.97 -4.46
CA GLU A 76 -18.69 43.46 -5.03
C GLU A 76 -17.61 43.29 -3.96
N LYS A 77 -17.52 44.24 -3.03
CA LYS A 77 -16.64 44.11 -1.86
C LYS A 77 -17.02 42.88 -1.03
N THR A 78 -18.31 42.72 -0.72
CA THR A 78 -18.82 41.58 0.07
C THR A 78 -18.56 40.25 -0.63
N ALA A 79 -18.72 40.20 -1.95
CA ALA A 79 -18.43 39.00 -2.75
C ALA A 79 -16.93 38.66 -2.74
N ALA A 80 -16.04 39.64 -2.86
CA ALA A 80 -14.59 39.43 -2.76
C ALA A 80 -14.18 38.95 -1.36
N ASP A 81 -14.69 39.59 -0.30
CA ASP A 81 -14.41 39.20 1.09
C ASP A 81 -14.90 37.77 1.39
N THR A 82 -16.08 37.41 0.87
CA THR A 82 -16.64 36.04 1.00
C THR A 82 -15.75 35.01 0.31
N ALA A 83 -15.28 35.30 -0.91
CA ALA A 83 -14.43 34.39 -1.65
C ALA A 83 -13.06 34.19 -0.97
N VAL A 84 -12.49 35.26 -0.37
CA VAL A 84 -11.28 35.17 0.46
C VAL A 84 -11.52 34.30 1.70
N GLY A 85 -12.68 34.44 2.35
CA GLY A 85 -13.05 33.60 3.49
C GLY A 85 -13.09 32.11 3.13
N ARG A 86 -13.77 31.77 2.03
CA ARG A 86 -13.83 30.39 1.51
C ARG A 86 -12.46 29.84 1.14
N PHE A 87 -11.59 30.64 0.53
CA PHE A 87 -10.23 30.22 0.20
C PHE A 87 -9.42 29.88 1.45
N LYS A 88 -9.48 30.72 2.49
CA LYS A 88 -8.81 30.44 3.77
C LYS A 88 -9.31 29.15 4.42
N GLU A 89 -10.62 28.94 4.44
CA GLU A 89 -11.22 27.71 4.93
C GLU A 89 -10.72 26.50 4.13
N ARG A 90 -10.71 26.59 2.81
CA ARG A 90 -10.27 25.49 1.95
C ARG A 90 -8.77 25.20 2.08
N GLN A 91 -7.95 26.23 2.30
CA GLN A 91 -6.53 26.09 2.61
C GLN A 91 -6.31 25.37 3.95
N GLN A 92 -7.12 25.69 4.97
CA GLN A 92 -7.07 25.01 6.26
C GLN A 92 -7.46 23.53 6.13
N ILE A 93 -8.48 23.21 5.33
CA ILE A 93 -8.86 21.84 5.01
C ILE A 93 -7.73 21.09 4.30
N LEU A 94 -7.14 21.68 3.24
CA LEU A 94 -6.01 21.06 2.52
C LEU A 94 -4.83 20.77 3.46
N ASN A 95 -4.53 21.70 4.38
CA ASN A 95 -3.47 21.53 5.37
C ASN A 95 -3.77 20.40 6.36
N ASN A 96 -4.94 20.43 6.99
CA ASN A 96 -5.25 19.56 8.13
C ASN A 96 -5.72 18.16 7.71
N GLU A 97 -6.43 18.05 6.59
CA GLU A 97 -7.05 16.79 6.16
C GLU A 97 -6.18 16.04 5.16
N HIS A 98 -5.27 16.72 4.45
CA HIS A 98 -4.44 16.09 3.42
C HIS A 98 -2.95 16.21 3.70
N LEU A 99 -2.38 17.42 3.73
CA LEU A 99 -0.92 17.60 3.85
C LEU A 99 -0.35 17.04 5.16
N LEU A 100 -0.93 17.42 6.30
CA LEU A 100 -0.44 16.99 7.60
C LEU A 100 -0.54 15.46 7.76
N PRO A 101 -1.68 14.81 7.45
CA PRO A 101 -1.76 13.36 7.50
C PRO A 101 -0.82 12.65 6.51
N LEU A 102 -0.70 13.12 5.26
CA LEU A 102 0.24 12.52 4.30
C LEU A 102 1.67 12.62 4.78
N SER A 103 2.09 13.79 5.26
CA SER A 103 3.44 14.00 5.79
C SER A 103 3.72 13.14 7.02
N THR A 104 2.72 12.97 7.90
CA THR A 104 2.86 12.15 9.11
C THR A 104 2.96 10.68 8.76
N SER A 105 2.04 10.18 7.92
CA SER A 105 2.05 8.78 7.44
C SER A 105 3.33 8.47 6.67
N LEU A 106 3.81 9.39 5.82
CA LEU A 106 5.07 9.24 5.09
C LEU A 106 6.26 9.14 6.04
N SER A 107 6.34 10.00 7.06
CA SER A 107 7.43 9.96 8.04
C SER A 107 7.44 8.63 8.82
N SER A 108 6.26 8.15 9.23
CA SER A 108 6.10 6.84 9.87
C SER A 108 6.50 5.70 8.94
N PHE A 109 6.11 5.77 7.67
CA PHE A 109 6.45 4.78 6.66
C PHE A 109 7.95 4.74 6.39
N GLU A 110 8.63 5.89 6.27
CA GLU A 110 10.08 5.93 6.11
C GLU A 110 10.83 5.31 7.29
N GLY A 111 10.36 5.58 8.52
CA GLY A 111 10.91 4.97 9.72
C GLY A 111 10.76 3.45 9.73
N ALA A 112 9.59 2.94 9.36
CA ALA A 112 9.35 1.50 9.22
C ALA A 112 10.21 0.93 8.09
N PHE A 113 10.22 1.56 6.92
CA PHE A 113 10.92 1.12 5.72
C PHE A 113 12.42 0.95 5.94
N ALA A 114 13.07 1.89 6.64
CA ALA A 114 14.50 1.83 6.96
C ALA A 114 14.89 0.59 7.79
N THR A 115 13.93 -0.08 8.41
CA THR A 115 14.14 -1.30 9.22
C THR A 115 13.70 -2.59 8.51
N THR A 116 13.16 -2.49 7.29
CA THR A 116 12.69 -3.65 6.50
C THR A 116 13.70 -4.08 5.45
N SER A 117 13.65 -5.36 5.03
CA SER A 117 14.48 -5.85 3.91
C SER A 117 14.07 -5.27 2.55
N ILE A 118 12.89 -4.64 2.48
CA ILE A 118 12.31 -4.03 1.28
C ILE A 118 13.10 -2.76 0.88
N CYS A 119 13.88 -2.17 1.79
CA CYS A 119 14.65 -0.95 1.53
C CYS A 119 15.72 -1.09 0.44
N ASP A 120 16.16 -2.31 0.17
CA ASP A 120 17.17 -2.61 -0.85
C ASP A 120 16.55 -2.91 -2.23
N THR A 121 15.22 -2.90 -2.35
CA THR A 121 14.54 -3.15 -3.64
C THR A 121 14.39 -1.87 -4.46
N SER A 122 14.75 -1.93 -5.75
CA SER A 122 14.63 -0.76 -6.64
C SER A 122 13.19 -0.22 -6.72
N ASN A 123 12.18 -1.09 -6.63
CA ASN A 123 10.77 -0.68 -6.62
C ASN A 123 10.38 0.02 -5.31
N GLY A 124 10.86 -0.45 -4.15
CA GLY A 124 10.57 0.17 -2.85
C GLY A 124 11.12 1.60 -2.75
N ILE A 125 12.34 1.84 -3.26
CA ILE A 125 12.94 3.18 -3.31
C ILE A 125 12.12 4.10 -4.22
N LEU A 126 11.74 3.63 -5.41
CA LEU A 126 10.96 4.40 -6.37
C LEU A 126 9.59 4.81 -5.80
N ILE A 127 8.91 3.92 -5.06
CA ILE A 127 7.63 4.23 -4.40
C ILE A 127 7.80 5.40 -3.42
N ILE A 128 8.83 5.37 -2.57
CA ILE A 128 9.09 6.43 -1.59
C ILE A 128 9.40 7.75 -2.27
N GLU A 129 10.27 7.74 -3.27
CA GLU A 129 10.64 8.96 -4.01
C GLU A 129 9.42 9.58 -4.69
N THR A 130 8.55 8.74 -5.27
CA THR A 130 7.34 9.20 -5.95
C THR A 130 6.32 9.79 -4.95
N ILE A 131 6.15 9.16 -3.78
CA ILE A 131 5.29 9.69 -2.70
C ILE A 131 5.83 11.02 -2.15
N LYS A 132 7.16 11.14 -1.99
CA LYS A 132 7.82 12.37 -1.56
C LYS A 132 7.55 13.52 -2.53
N GLU A 133 7.78 13.28 -3.81
CA GLU A 133 7.54 14.30 -4.84
C GLU A 133 6.06 14.68 -4.89
N PHE A 134 5.14 13.72 -4.78
CA PHE A 134 3.71 14.01 -4.72
C PHE A 134 3.35 14.90 -3.52
N THR A 135 3.86 14.58 -2.33
CA THR A 135 3.64 15.38 -1.11
C THR A 135 4.18 16.80 -1.26
N LYS A 136 5.38 16.92 -1.84
CA LYS A 136 6.02 18.21 -2.14
C LYS A 136 5.20 19.03 -3.14
N LEU A 137 4.64 18.43 -4.18
CA LEU A 137 3.79 19.16 -5.12
C LEU A 137 2.55 19.77 -4.45
N ILE A 138 1.93 19.07 -3.49
CA ILE A 138 0.77 19.62 -2.76
C ILE A 138 1.22 20.83 -1.93
N GLN A 139 2.40 20.73 -1.34
CA GLN A 139 3.00 21.83 -0.59
C GLN A 139 3.34 23.02 -1.49
N ASP A 140 3.95 22.79 -2.65
CA ASP A 140 4.27 23.80 -3.64
C ASP A 140 3.00 24.50 -4.15
N LEU A 141 1.91 23.75 -4.39
CA LEU A 141 0.61 24.31 -4.77
C LEU A 141 0.05 25.25 -3.70
N ARG A 142 0.09 24.83 -2.43
CA ARG A 142 -0.33 25.67 -1.30
C ARG A 142 0.52 26.95 -1.20
N ASP A 143 1.84 26.80 -1.19
CA ASP A 143 2.76 27.92 -0.99
C ASP A 143 2.68 28.93 -2.14
N TYR A 144 2.52 28.42 -3.37
CA TYR A 144 2.32 29.24 -4.56
C TYR A 144 1.02 30.05 -4.48
N THR A 145 -0.10 29.38 -4.20
CA THR A 145 -1.41 30.06 -4.14
C THR A 145 -1.50 31.07 -2.99
N GLU A 146 -0.87 30.79 -1.85
CA GLU A 146 -0.78 31.73 -0.73
C GLU A 146 0.04 32.97 -1.12
N LYS A 147 1.25 32.78 -1.66
CA LYS A 147 2.14 33.86 -2.09
C LYS A 147 1.51 34.75 -3.15
N HIS A 148 0.68 34.17 -4.02
CA HIS A 148 0.08 34.85 -5.16
C HIS A 148 -1.40 35.22 -4.93
N SER A 149 -1.89 35.11 -3.69
CA SER A 149 -3.28 35.39 -3.31
C SER A 149 -3.71 36.86 -3.47
N ASP A 150 -2.77 37.79 -3.52
CA ASP A 150 -3.05 39.23 -3.62
C ASP A 150 -3.14 39.75 -5.05
N ARG A 151 -2.56 39.04 -6.01
CA ARG A 151 -2.63 39.44 -7.41
C ARG A 151 -2.52 38.22 -8.30
N ILE A 152 -3.59 37.95 -9.05
CA ILE A 152 -3.66 36.78 -9.92
C ILE A 152 -3.62 37.22 -11.37
N VAL A 153 -2.62 36.70 -12.08
CA VAL A 153 -2.40 36.86 -13.52
C VAL A 153 -2.52 35.49 -14.18
N ASP A 154 -2.71 35.47 -15.49
CA ASP A 154 -2.90 34.22 -16.25
C ASP A 154 -1.75 33.24 -16.07
N GLU A 155 -0.52 33.73 -15.87
CA GLU A 155 0.65 32.91 -15.52
C GLU A 155 0.43 32.11 -14.22
N HIS A 156 -0.23 32.67 -13.21
CA HIS A 156 -0.46 31.96 -11.94
C HIS A 156 -1.45 30.81 -12.11
N ILE A 157 -2.46 30.97 -12.97
CA ILE A 157 -3.42 29.90 -13.27
C ILE A 157 -2.73 28.77 -14.05
N LYS A 158 -1.88 29.12 -15.01
CA LYS A 158 -1.08 28.14 -15.77
C LYS A 158 -0.16 27.32 -14.85
N GLU A 159 0.50 27.97 -13.89
CA GLU A 159 1.38 27.28 -12.94
C GLU A 159 0.59 26.31 -12.04
N VAL A 160 -0.58 26.73 -11.55
CA VAL A 160 -1.46 25.87 -10.76
C VAL A 160 -1.92 24.64 -11.54
N GLU A 161 -2.33 24.80 -12.81
CA GLU A 161 -2.68 23.67 -13.67
C GLU A 161 -1.46 22.79 -14.00
N MET A 162 -0.26 23.36 -14.12
CA MET A 162 0.98 22.59 -14.31
C MET A 162 1.29 21.71 -13.09
N LEU A 163 1.19 22.27 -11.88
CA LEU A 163 1.40 21.51 -10.63
C LEU A 163 0.40 20.37 -10.51
N LYS A 164 -0.87 20.62 -10.81
CA LYS A 164 -1.91 19.59 -10.88
C LYS A 164 -1.60 18.50 -11.91
N GLY A 165 -1.17 18.89 -13.12
CA GLY A 165 -0.76 17.92 -14.15
C GLY A 165 0.39 17.03 -13.69
N ARG A 166 1.40 17.60 -13.02
CA ARG A 166 2.51 16.83 -12.42
C ARG A 166 2.02 15.86 -11.34
N MET A 167 1.07 16.27 -10.50
CA MET A 167 0.46 15.39 -9.49
C MET A 167 -0.26 14.21 -10.14
N THR A 168 -1.02 14.46 -11.21
CA THR A 168 -1.71 13.39 -11.95
C THR A 168 -0.72 12.39 -12.55
N SER A 169 0.36 12.86 -13.18
CA SER A 169 1.39 11.96 -13.72
C SER A 169 2.06 11.11 -12.64
N LEU A 170 2.36 11.67 -11.47
CA LEU A 170 2.94 10.89 -10.36
C LEU A 170 1.98 9.84 -9.80
N LYS A 171 0.67 10.06 -9.85
CA LYS A 171 -0.33 9.03 -9.49
C LYS A 171 -0.29 7.87 -10.46
N GLU A 172 -0.27 8.17 -11.76
CA GLU A 172 -0.16 7.15 -12.80
C GLU A 172 1.16 6.37 -12.68
N ASP A 173 2.27 7.06 -12.37
CA ASP A 173 3.56 6.41 -12.12
C ASP A 173 3.51 5.47 -10.90
N LEU A 174 2.87 5.88 -9.79
CA LEU A 174 2.67 5.02 -8.62
C LEU A 174 1.87 3.77 -8.96
N GLU A 175 0.76 3.92 -9.67
CA GLU A 175 -0.08 2.80 -10.10
C GLU A 175 0.69 1.83 -11.00
N ASN A 176 1.52 2.37 -11.91
CA ASN A 176 2.36 1.57 -12.78
C ASN A 176 3.48 0.84 -12.02
N ILE A 177 4.08 1.47 -11.01
CA ILE A 177 5.10 0.84 -10.16
C ILE A 177 4.47 -0.30 -9.35
N GLU A 178 3.30 -0.08 -8.75
CA GLU A 178 2.55 -1.10 -8.01
C GLU A 178 2.18 -2.29 -8.91
N PHE A 179 1.67 -2.01 -10.11
CA PHE A 179 1.31 -3.05 -11.07
C PHE A 179 2.52 -3.91 -11.46
N LYS A 180 3.65 -3.27 -11.78
CA LYS A 180 4.90 -3.99 -12.12
C LYS A 180 5.46 -4.77 -10.94
N ALA A 181 5.38 -4.23 -9.73
CA ALA A 181 5.80 -4.93 -8.52
C ALA A 181 4.97 -6.19 -8.29
N HIS A 182 3.64 -6.12 -8.52
CA HIS A 182 2.75 -7.27 -8.44
C HIS A 182 3.09 -8.33 -9.51
N GLU A 183 3.30 -7.92 -10.76
CA GLU A 183 3.66 -8.83 -11.85
C GLU A 183 4.96 -9.60 -11.55
N GLN A 184 5.98 -8.90 -11.05
CA GLN A 184 7.25 -9.51 -10.64
C GLN A 184 7.09 -10.48 -9.46
N GLN A 185 6.24 -10.14 -8.49
CA GLN A 185 5.96 -11.00 -7.34
C GLN A 185 5.23 -12.29 -7.76
N GLU A 186 4.25 -12.18 -8.65
CA GLU A 186 3.51 -13.33 -9.17
C GLU A 186 4.42 -14.28 -9.98
N GLU A 187 5.33 -13.73 -10.78
CA GLU A 187 6.29 -14.52 -11.54
C GLU A 187 7.32 -15.22 -10.63
N ALA A 188 7.84 -14.53 -9.62
CA ALA A 188 8.72 -15.13 -8.61
C ALA A 188 8.03 -16.28 -7.86
N HIS A 189 6.74 -16.12 -7.52
CA HIS A 189 5.96 -17.17 -6.87
C HIS A 189 5.79 -18.40 -7.78
N LYS A 190 5.42 -18.20 -9.05
CA LYS A 190 5.31 -19.29 -10.03
C LYS A 190 6.61 -20.05 -10.19
N GLN A 191 7.75 -19.35 -10.23
CA GLN A 191 9.07 -19.98 -10.33
C GLN A 191 9.40 -20.80 -9.07
N ALA A 192 9.11 -20.28 -7.88
CA ALA A 192 9.34 -21.00 -6.62
C ALA A 192 8.45 -22.25 -6.48
N GLU A 193 7.17 -22.16 -6.87
CA GLU A 193 6.25 -23.31 -6.94
C GLU A 193 6.73 -24.37 -7.94
N GLU A 194 7.20 -23.94 -9.10
CA GLU A 194 7.71 -24.88 -10.11
C GLU A 194 9.03 -25.54 -9.65
N GLU A 195 9.91 -24.80 -8.98
CA GLU A 195 11.14 -25.37 -8.43
C GLU A 195 10.86 -26.36 -7.30
N THR A 196 9.93 -26.05 -6.39
CA THR A 196 9.51 -26.96 -5.33
C THR A 196 8.85 -28.21 -5.90
N ARG A 197 8.00 -28.07 -6.93
CA ARG A 197 7.43 -29.20 -7.67
C ARG A 197 8.52 -30.07 -8.30
N ARG A 198 9.51 -29.48 -8.97
CA ARG A 198 10.64 -30.22 -9.56
C ARG A 198 11.45 -30.97 -8.51
N LYS A 199 11.77 -30.33 -7.37
CA LYS A 199 12.49 -30.98 -6.26
C LYS A 199 11.69 -32.15 -5.67
N ALA A 200 10.38 -32.00 -5.53
CA ALA A 200 9.50 -33.09 -5.08
C ALA A 200 9.47 -34.27 -6.07
N GLU A 201 9.33 -33.99 -7.37
CA GLU A 201 9.36 -35.01 -8.43
C GLU A 201 10.70 -35.74 -8.50
N GLU A 202 11.81 -35.02 -8.35
CA GLU A 202 13.15 -35.61 -8.33
C GLU A 202 13.39 -36.47 -7.09
N ALA A 203 12.93 -36.02 -5.91
CA ALA A 203 12.96 -36.82 -4.69
C ALA A 203 12.14 -38.12 -4.82
N ILE A 204 10.95 -38.04 -5.43
CA ILE A 204 10.13 -39.22 -5.74
C ILE A 204 10.85 -40.15 -6.72
N ARG A 205 11.51 -39.61 -7.76
CA ARG A 205 12.28 -40.39 -8.74
C ARG A 205 13.49 -41.08 -8.10
N GLN A 206 14.23 -40.39 -7.24
CA GLN A 206 15.36 -40.96 -6.49
C GLN A 206 14.89 -42.04 -5.51
N ALA A 207 13.77 -41.82 -4.81
CA ALA A 207 13.15 -42.85 -3.96
C ALA A 207 12.77 -44.08 -4.80
N LYS A 208 12.07 -43.92 -5.91
CA LYS A 208 11.72 -45.05 -6.81
C LYS A 208 12.94 -45.77 -7.39
N SER A 209 14.00 -45.03 -7.76
CA SER A 209 15.25 -45.61 -8.27
C SER A 209 16.00 -46.42 -7.22
N SER A 210 16.00 -45.97 -5.96
CA SER A 210 16.61 -46.70 -4.84
C SER A 210 15.83 -47.96 -4.43
N TYR A 211 14.51 -47.99 -4.64
CA TYR A 211 13.71 -49.23 -4.52
C TYR A 211 13.96 -50.21 -5.69
N SER A 212 14.29 -49.74 -6.89
CA SER A 212 14.52 -50.61 -8.06
C SER A 212 15.88 -51.31 -8.09
N LEU A 213 16.88 -50.86 -7.31
CA LEU A 213 18.22 -51.46 -7.23
C LEU A 213 18.39 -52.48 -6.10
N ARG A 214 17.35 -52.68 -5.27
CA ARG A 214 17.32 -53.69 -4.22
C ARG A 214 16.31 -54.75 -4.59
N GLY A 215 16.70 -55.66 -5.48
CA GLY A 215 15.94 -56.86 -5.87
C GLY A 215 15.56 -57.71 -4.65
N SER A 216 14.49 -57.32 -3.99
CA SER A 216 13.88 -58.02 -2.86
C SER A 216 12.40 -58.00 -3.15
N GLU A 217 11.87 -59.18 -3.47
CA GLU A 217 10.44 -59.43 -3.61
C GLU A 217 9.71 -58.85 -2.40
N ILE A 218 8.83 -57.87 -2.64
CA ILE A 218 7.88 -57.42 -1.63
C ILE A 218 6.73 -58.42 -1.64
N PRO A 219 6.41 -59.11 -0.53
CA PRO A 219 5.20 -59.91 -0.47
C PRO A 219 4.00 -58.97 -0.59
N PHE A 220 3.13 -59.27 -1.55
CA PHE A 220 1.81 -58.67 -1.65
C PHE A 220 1.05 -58.85 -0.33
N ASN A 221 0.98 -57.80 0.49
CA ASN A 221 -0.20 -57.43 1.27
C ASN A 221 0.07 -56.15 2.06
N SER A 222 -0.64 -55.09 1.70
CA SER A 222 -1.29 -54.08 2.57
C SER A 222 -1.55 -52.84 1.73
N ILE A 223 -2.61 -52.90 0.93
CA ILE A 223 -3.28 -51.70 0.45
C ILE A 223 -4.09 -51.20 1.66
N GLU A 224 -3.50 -50.30 2.44
CA GLU A 224 -4.32 -49.36 3.23
C GLU A 224 -4.69 -48.21 2.30
N THR A 225 -5.96 -48.25 1.91
CA THR A 225 -6.67 -47.22 1.16
C THR A 225 -6.57 -45.89 1.93
N PHE A 226 -5.95 -44.87 1.33
CA PHE A 226 -6.12 -43.50 1.81
C PHE A 226 -7.57 -43.07 1.53
N PRO A 227 -8.33 -42.54 2.51
CA PRO A 227 -9.63 -41.97 2.23
C PRO A 227 -9.45 -40.62 1.51
N LEU A 228 -10.24 -40.39 0.45
CA LEU A 228 -10.49 -39.06 -0.08
C LEU A 228 -11.17 -38.20 1.01
N PRO A 229 -10.88 -36.89 1.11
CA PRO A 229 -11.65 -36.02 1.98
C PRO A 229 -13.03 -35.76 1.36
N GLU A 230 -14.09 -36.14 2.09
CA GLU A 230 -15.48 -35.78 1.79
C GLU A 230 -15.69 -34.28 1.99
N GLU A 231 -16.36 -33.65 1.02
CA GLU A 231 -17.01 -32.35 1.20
C GLU A 231 -18.15 -32.51 2.23
N THR A 232 -18.07 -31.82 3.37
CA THR A 232 -19.28 -31.53 4.15
C THR A 232 -19.26 -30.13 4.73
N SER A 233 -20.18 -29.33 4.19
CA SER A 233 -20.90 -28.22 4.83
C SER A 233 -21.23 -28.51 6.30
N SER A 234 -20.93 -27.57 7.20
CA SER A 234 -21.90 -26.91 8.12
C SER A 234 -21.17 -26.08 9.18
N ASN A 235 -21.59 -24.82 9.30
CA ASN A 235 -21.23 -23.86 10.35
C ASN A 235 -22.18 -24.06 11.58
N PRO A 236 -22.08 -23.28 12.68
CA PRO A 236 -21.11 -23.40 13.78
C PRO A 236 -21.78 -23.57 15.17
N THR A 237 -21.06 -24.01 16.21
CA THR A 237 -21.33 -23.57 17.59
C THR A 237 -20.07 -23.65 18.47
N ASN A 238 -19.88 -22.56 19.23
CA ASN A 238 -18.77 -22.20 20.13
C ASN A 238 -18.33 -23.29 21.13
N SER A 239 -17.02 -23.40 21.32
CA SER A 239 -16.41 -23.38 22.66
C SER A 239 -14.91 -23.06 22.58
N SER A 240 -14.49 -22.09 23.38
CA SER A 240 -13.13 -21.56 23.47
C SER A 240 -12.20 -22.51 24.22
N THR A 241 -11.04 -22.88 23.68
CA THR A 241 -9.75 -22.90 24.42
C THR A 241 -8.57 -22.92 23.46
N SER A 242 -7.59 -22.05 23.73
CA SER A 242 -6.38 -21.78 22.96
C SER A 242 -5.44 -22.98 22.82
N SER A 243 -4.92 -23.22 21.62
CA SER A 243 -3.56 -23.75 21.36
C SER A 243 -3.26 -23.60 19.86
N SER A 244 -2.29 -22.74 19.57
CA SER A 244 -1.81 -22.35 18.24
C SER A 244 -0.98 -23.47 17.60
N ASN A 245 -1.56 -24.13 16.59
CA ASN A 245 -0.80 -24.85 15.57
C ASN A 245 -0.56 -23.88 14.40
N ILE A 246 0.63 -23.30 14.33
CA ILE A 246 1.09 -22.53 13.17
C ILE A 246 1.68 -23.52 12.18
N ASN A 247 0.90 -23.86 11.16
CA ASN A 247 1.37 -24.56 9.98
C ASN A 247 2.08 -23.52 9.10
N SER A 248 3.40 -23.59 9.01
CA SER A 248 4.21 -22.64 8.24
C SER A 248 4.11 -22.93 6.73
N ASN A 249 3.07 -22.42 6.10
CA ASN A 249 3.02 -22.17 4.66
C ASN A 249 2.54 -20.72 4.50
N GLY A 250 3.48 -19.78 4.55
CA GLY A 250 3.22 -18.35 4.33
C GLY A 250 2.97 -18.08 2.86
N ILE A 251 1.78 -18.43 2.38
CA ILE A 251 1.23 -17.97 1.11
C ILE A 251 0.37 -16.75 1.44
N TYR A 252 0.90 -15.55 1.26
CA TYR A 252 0.11 -14.32 1.30
C TYR A 252 0.27 -13.57 -0.02
N SER A 253 -0.55 -14.01 -0.98
CA SER A 253 -1.02 -13.19 -2.09
C SER A 253 -1.88 -12.07 -1.49
N MET A 254 -1.40 -10.82 -1.58
CA MET A 254 -2.23 -9.66 -1.27
C MET A 254 -3.28 -9.52 -2.37
N LYS A 255 -4.45 -10.11 -2.13
CA LYS A 255 -5.66 -9.66 -2.80
C LYS A 255 -6.12 -8.34 -2.19
N THR A 256 -5.35 -7.27 -2.42
CA THR A 256 -5.76 -5.91 -2.08
C THR A 256 -7.03 -5.52 -2.84
N LYS A 257 -7.29 -6.18 -3.99
CA LYS A 257 -8.51 -6.03 -4.77
C LYS A 257 -9.77 -6.53 -4.03
N ASP A 258 -9.68 -7.66 -3.32
CA ASP A 258 -10.82 -8.23 -2.58
C ASP A 258 -11.17 -7.41 -1.33
N LEU A 259 -10.20 -6.67 -0.74
CA LEU A 259 -10.45 -5.74 0.38
C LEU A 259 -11.09 -4.44 -0.08
N ILE A 260 -10.72 -3.94 -1.27
CA ILE A 260 -11.27 -2.70 -1.85
C ILE A 260 -12.70 -2.93 -2.37
N ASP A 261 -12.98 -4.08 -2.98
CA ASP A 261 -14.32 -4.41 -3.48
C ASP A 261 -15.33 -4.67 -2.33
N ALA A 262 -14.87 -5.18 -1.18
CA ALA A 262 -15.71 -5.43 -0.01
C ALA A 262 -16.18 -4.14 0.71
N GLU A 263 -15.42 -3.04 0.65
CA GLU A 263 -15.84 -1.73 1.18
C GLU A 263 -16.79 -0.98 0.24
N PHE A 264 -16.70 -1.22 -1.07
CA PHE A 264 -17.55 -0.57 -2.06
C PHE A 264 -18.96 -1.17 -2.13
N GLU A 265 -19.11 -2.48 -1.91
CA GLU A 265 -20.43 -3.13 -1.86
C GLU A 265 -21.22 -2.81 -0.58
N MET A 266 -20.55 -2.53 0.55
CA MET A 266 -21.22 -2.13 1.80
C MET A 266 -21.70 -0.67 1.80
N SER A 267 -21.17 0.18 0.91
CA SER A 267 -21.57 1.59 0.80
C SER A 267 -22.74 1.84 -0.16
N SER A 268 -23.17 0.82 -0.92
CA SER A 268 -24.24 0.93 -1.92
C SER A 268 -25.61 0.42 -1.46
N SER A 269 -25.75 0.05 -0.17
CA SER A 269 -26.97 -0.55 0.40
C SER A 269 -27.68 0.33 1.45
N GLN A 270 -27.58 1.66 1.35
CA GLN A 270 -28.39 2.61 2.13
C GLN A 270 -29.25 3.51 1.26
#